data_AF-A0A8S9M3E1-F1
#
_entry.id   AF-A0A8S9M3E1-F1
#
_cell.length_a   1.000
_cell.length_b   1.000
_cell.length_c   1.000
_cell.angle_alpha   90.00
_cell.angle_beta   90.00
_cell.angle_gamma   90.00
#
_symmetry.space_group_name_H-M   'P 1'
#
loop_
_entity.id
_entity.type
_entity.pdbx_description
1 polymer ?
#
loop_
_entity_poly.entity_id
_entity_poly.type
_entity_poly.pdbx_seq_one_letter_code
_entity_poly.pdbx_strand_id
1 'polypeptide(L)'
;MAIRIAQTIFQLPPYGPKRYQLAALPLTLKFACSVSGRPGMYTVVEISWESDMHLLDFQVLVFAMATQNNKEIFLSGLKKLFKEQWQPDVLLKAGNSDKGATISAHKLVLASRSVVLKKIMESDEFKASSKLETVTFSEMKHEELEALVEFMYCVDGCICLESLKKHVGSLYLAADKYDIPHLRDLCRKHLISSLNSSNALNTFELAQIPFDKALNDAAFTTIKNNISSIANSAEFKLFVVNNPYLSVEIMKAFLVQPNNYCCGYCGKYRY
;
A
#
# COMPACT_ATOMS: atom_id res chain seq x y z
N MET A 1 13.13 -24.80 21.88
CA MET A 1 11.85 -24.13 22.17
C MET A 1 10.83 -25.23 22.46
N ALA A 2 10.51 -25.50 23.73
CA ALA A 2 9.54 -26.52 24.10
C ALA A 2 8.14 -25.88 24.10
N ILE A 3 7.28 -26.28 23.17
CA ILE A 3 5.87 -25.84 23.16
C ILE A 3 5.12 -26.74 24.14
N ARG A 4 4.78 -26.21 25.33
CA ARG A 4 3.81 -26.86 26.22
C ARG A 4 2.41 -26.56 25.68
N ILE A 5 1.77 -27.57 25.09
CA ILE A 5 0.36 -27.51 24.72
C ILE A 5 -0.43 -27.71 26.02
N ALA A 6 -0.97 -26.62 26.58
CA ALA A 6 -1.96 -26.74 27.66
C ALA A 6 -3.31 -27.07 27.01
N GLN A 7 -3.70 -28.34 27.03
CA GLN A 7 -5.09 -28.73 26.74
C GLN A 7 -5.96 -28.25 27.90
N THR A 8 -6.67 -27.15 27.73
CA THR A 8 -7.80 -26.83 28.60
C THR A 8 -8.97 -27.70 28.14
N ILE A 9 -9.03 -28.94 28.64
CA ILE A 9 -10.21 -29.79 28.50
C ILE A 9 -11.31 -29.16 29.36
N PHE A 10 -12.34 -28.59 28.74
CA PHE A 10 -13.58 -28.28 29.43
C PHE A 10 -14.18 -29.61 29.93
N GLN A 11 -14.03 -29.91 31.21
CA GLN A 11 -14.75 -31.01 31.84
C GLN A 11 -16.25 -30.63 31.89
N LEU A 12 -17.07 -31.32 31.11
CA LEU A 12 -18.52 -31.31 31.29
C LEU A 12 -18.88 -32.21 32.49
N PRO A 13 -19.84 -31.81 33.35
CA PRO A 13 -20.23 -32.61 34.51
C PRO A 13 -21.00 -33.89 34.11
N PRO A 14 -20.99 -34.95 34.93
CA PRO A 14 -21.61 -36.22 34.58
C PRO A 14 -23.09 -36.22 34.95
N TYR A 15 -24.02 -36.22 33.98
CA TYR A 15 -25.45 -36.47 34.26
C TYR A 15 -26.18 -37.20 33.13
N GLY A 16 -26.56 -38.45 33.40
CA GLY A 16 -27.89 -39.05 33.13
C GLY A 16 -28.31 -39.39 31.69
N PRO A 17 -29.06 -40.50 31.47
CA PRO A 17 -29.44 -40.97 30.15
C PRO A 17 -30.70 -40.23 29.66
N LYS A 18 -30.53 -39.16 28.87
CA LYS A 18 -31.60 -38.66 28.00
C LYS A 18 -31.02 -38.34 26.62
N ARG A 19 -31.58 -39.00 25.60
CA ARG A 19 -31.33 -38.79 24.18
C ARG A 19 -31.49 -37.31 23.83
N TYR A 20 -30.42 -36.69 23.33
CA TYR A 20 -30.50 -35.50 22.50
C TYR A 20 -29.56 -35.70 21.31
N GLN A 21 -30.03 -35.35 20.11
CA GLN A 21 -29.25 -35.35 18.88
C GLN A 21 -28.00 -34.49 19.07
N LEU A 22 -26.81 -35.08 18.91
CA LEU A 22 -25.56 -34.33 18.76
C LEU A 22 -25.59 -33.65 17.38
N ALA A 23 -26.15 -32.45 17.32
CA ALA A 23 -25.80 -31.51 16.26
C ALA A 23 -24.31 -31.18 16.44
N ALA A 24 -23.52 -31.36 15.39
CA ALA A 24 -22.11 -31.03 15.35
C ALA A 24 -21.91 -29.55 15.72
N LEU A 25 -21.51 -29.28 16.97
CA LEU A 25 -21.03 -27.96 17.35
C LEU A 25 -19.59 -27.83 16.82
N PRO A 26 -19.24 -26.74 16.12
CA PRO A 26 -17.87 -26.52 15.68
C PRO A 26 -16.98 -26.46 16.92
N LEU A 27 -15.97 -27.34 16.98
CA LEU A 27 -14.96 -27.34 18.02
C LEU A 27 -14.04 -26.13 17.80
N THR A 28 -14.32 -25.01 18.46
CA THR A 28 -13.39 -23.87 18.52
C THR A 28 -12.22 -24.21 19.44
N LEU A 29 -11.03 -24.42 18.86
CA LEU A 29 -9.77 -24.51 19.61
C LEU A 29 -9.10 -23.12 19.65
N LYS A 30 -8.87 -22.61 20.86
CA LYS A 30 -8.15 -21.35 21.09
C LYS A 30 -6.67 -21.66 21.33
N PHE A 31 -5.79 -21.17 20.46
CA PHE A 31 -4.34 -21.23 20.67
C PHE A 31 -3.82 -19.84 21.07
N ALA A 32 -2.94 -19.81 22.07
CA ALA A 32 -2.14 -18.64 22.39
C ALA A 32 -0.75 -18.82 21.77
N CYS A 33 -0.40 -18.00 20.77
CA CYS A 33 0.94 -18.00 20.18
C CYS A 33 1.74 -16.79 20.69
N SER A 34 2.99 -17.01 21.09
CA SER A 34 3.90 -15.94 21.48
C SER A 34 4.49 -15.31 20.22
N VAL A 35 4.10 -14.07 19.94
CA VAL A 35 4.69 -13.27 18.86
C VAL A 35 5.66 -12.31 19.52
N SER A 36 6.93 -12.40 19.13
CA SER A 36 8.10 -11.80 19.78
C SER A 36 8.53 -12.56 21.04
N GLY A 37 9.81 -12.96 21.10
CA GLY A 37 10.42 -13.66 22.24
C GLY A 37 10.50 -12.84 23.54
N ARG A 38 9.52 -11.97 23.82
CA ARG A 38 9.31 -11.34 25.11
C ARG A 38 8.35 -12.21 25.93
N PRO A 39 8.71 -12.59 27.17
CA PRO A 39 7.77 -13.24 28.08
C PRO A 39 6.54 -12.33 28.30
N GLY A 40 5.34 -12.80 27.95
CA GLY A 40 4.07 -12.16 28.36
C GLY A 40 3.19 -11.53 27.27
N MET A 41 3.60 -11.49 25.99
CA MET A 41 2.70 -11.11 24.88
C MET A 41 2.29 -12.34 24.07
N TYR A 42 0.99 -12.66 24.09
CA TYR A 42 0.38 -13.71 23.29
C TYR A 42 -0.73 -13.11 22.42
N THR A 43 -0.74 -13.48 21.14
CA THR A 43 -1.88 -13.23 20.26
C THR A 43 -2.74 -14.48 20.27
N VAL A 44 -4.02 -14.32 20.64
CA VAL A 44 -4.99 -15.42 20.57
C VAL A 44 -5.57 -15.41 19.17
N VAL A 45 -5.32 -16.48 18.41
CA VAL A 45 -5.93 -16.65 17.08
C VAL A 45 -7.08 -17.64 17.25
N GLU A 46 -8.30 -17.18 16.97
CA GLU A 46 -9.48 -18.04 16.88
C GLU A 46 -9.63 -18.53 15.44
N ILE A 47 -9.57 -19.84 15.25
CA ILE A 47 -9.83 -20.49 13.95
C ILE A 47 -11.02 -21.42 14.15
N SER A 48 -12.09 -21.21 13.38
CA SER A 48 -13.20 -22.16 13.25
C SER A 48 -12.98 -23.04 12.03
N TRP A 49 -13.28 -24.33 12.13
CA TRP A 49 -13.24 -25.27 11.00
C TRP A 49 -14.48 -26.14 10.94
N GLU A 50 -14.79 -26.61 9.74
CA GLU A 50 -15.79 -27.65 9.48
C GLU A 50 -15.19 -29.05 9.68
N SER A 51 -16.08 -30.00 9.96
CA SER A 51 -15.89 -31.18 10.81
C SER A 51 -14.94 -32.28 10.31
N ASP A 52 -14.27 -32.13 9.17
CA ASP A 52 -13.64 -33.26 8.47
C ASP A 52 -12.10 -33.18 8.35
N MET A 53 -11.43 -32.28 9.08
CA MET A 53 -9.96 -32.16 9.02
C MET A 53 -9.27 -32.97 10.15
N HIS A 54 -8.43 -33.94 9.80
CA HIS A 54 -7.70 -34.78 10.75
C HIS A 54 -6.67 -33.96 11.56
N LEU A 55 -6.53 -34.27 12.85
CA LEU A 55 -5.62 -33.61 13.82
C LEU A 55 -4.15 -33.54 13.35
N LEU A 56 -3.67 -34.53 12.60
CA LEU A 56 -2.31 -34.56 12.05
C LEU A 56 -2.14 -33.55 10.89
N ASP A 57 -3.15 -33.41 10.03
CA ASP A 57 -3.15 -32.41 8.95
C ASP A 57 -3.20 -30.99 9.53
N PHE A 58 -3.95 -30.80 10.62
CA PHE A 58 -3.98 -29.54 11.37
C PHE A 58 -2.62 -29.19 11.98
N GLN A 59 -1.94 -30.17 12.58
CA GLN A 59 -0.64 -29.95 13.23
C GLN A 59 0.46 -29.64 12.21
N VAL A 60 0.40 -30.26 11.04
CA VAL A 60 1.27 -29.96 9.88
C VAL A 60 0.98 -28.55 9.34
N LEU A 61 -0.29 -28.16 9.21
CA LEU A 61 -0.68 -26.82 8.73
C LEU A 61 -0.21 -25.71 9.69
N VAL A 62 -0.41 -25.89 11.00
CA VAL A 62 0.00 -24.93 12.02
C VAL A 62 1.52 -24.82 12.12
N PHE A 63 2.26 -25.92 12.02
CA PHE A 63 3.74 -25.89 11.98
C PHE A 63 4.27 -25.26 10.68
N ALA A 64 3.62 -25.51 9.54
CA ALA A 64 3.94 -24.89 8.27
C ALA A 64 3.66 -23.38 8.27
N MET A 65 2.60 -22.93 8.94
CA MET A 65 2.31 -21.51 9.15
C MET A 65 3.24 -20.83 10.16
N ALA A 66 3.87 -21.60 11.06
CA ALA A 66 4.73 -21.09 12.13
C ALA A 66 6.22 -21.08 11.80
N THR A 67 6.64 -21.63 10.66
CA THR A 67 8.05 -21.60 10.22
C THR A 67 8.20 -20.69 9.01
N GLN A 68 8.66 -19.46 9.24
CA GLN A 68 9.17 -18.64 8.13
C GLN A 68 10.22 -19.47 7.40
N ASN A 69 10.06 -19.62 6.09
CA ASN A 69 11.02 -20.39 5.33
C ASN A 69 12.40 -19.70 5.41
N ASN A 70 13.50 -20.44 5.29
CA ASN A 70 14.85 -19.86 5.42
C ASN A 70 15.10 -18.68 4.45
N LYS A 71 14.41 -18.64 3.30
CA LYS A 71 14.47 -17.52 2.34
C LYS A 71 13.75 -16.28 2.88
N GLU A 72 12.60 -16.40 3.53
CA GLU A 72 11.91 -15.26 4.16
C GLU A 72 12.74 -14.64 5.28
N ILE A 73 13.35 -15.47 6.12
CA ILE A 73 14.25 -15.01 7.18
C ILE A 73 15.39 -14.19 6.56
N PHE A 74 16.04 -14.74 5.51
CA PHE A 74 17.11 -14.05 4.78
C PHE A 74 16.64 -12.72 4.17
N LEU A 75 15.52 -12.70 3.45
CA LEU A 75 14.98 -11.50 2.78
C LEU A 75 14.52 -10.44 3.79
N SER A 76 14.09 -10.83 4.98
CA SER A 76 13.64 -9.89 6.02
C SER A 76 14.77 -9.18 6.77
N GLY A 77 16.04 -9.55 6.55
CA GLY A 77 17.19 -9.04 7.28
C GLY A 77 17.31 -7.50 7.26
N LEU A 78 17.16 -6.87 6.09
CA LEU A 78 17.21 -5.41 5.98
C LEU A 78 16.06 -4.73 6.75
N LYS A 79 14.86 -5.29 6.66
CA LYS A 79 13.69 -4.78 7.40
C LYS A 79 13.89 -4.93 8.91
N LYS A 80 14.54 -6.01 9.37
CA LYS A 80 14.89 -6.22 10.77
C LYS A 80 15.89 -5.16 11.24
N LEU A 81 16.97 -4.93 10.49
CA LEU A 81 17.96 -3.89 10.80
C LEU A 81 17.33 -2.49 10.89
N PHE A 82 16.40 -2.17 9.99
CA PHE A 82 15.65 -0.92 10.06
C PHE A 82 14.81 -0.82 11.34
N LYS A 83 14.09 -1.89 11.73
CA LYS A 83 13.30 -1.88 12.98
C LYS A 83 14.15 -1.79 14.25
N GLU A 84 15.31 -2.44 14.24
CA GLU A 84 16.24 -2.42 15.36
C GLU A 84 17.05 -1.12 15.43
N GLN A 85 17.01 -0.29 14.38
CA GLN A 85 17.78 0.94 14.27
C GLN A 85 19.27 0.70 14.54
N TRP A 86 19.80 -0.39 13.97
CA TRP A 86 21.19 -0.80 14.16
C TRP A 86 22.13 0.01 13.27
N GLN A 87 22.94 0.87 13.87
CA GLN A 87 23.94 1.71 13.18
C GLN A 87 23.39 2.54 12.00
N PRO A 88 22.30 3.32 12.19
CA PRO A 88 21.87 4.28 11.19
C PRO A 88 22.95 5.37 11.01
N ASP A 89 23.19 5.76 9.77
CA ASP A 89 24.20 6.74 9.38
C ASP A 89 23.58 7.95 8.64
N VAL A 90 22.25 8.02 8.55
CA VAL A 90 21.52 9.19 8.03
C VAL A 90 20.15 9.34 8.71
N LEU A 91 19.72 10.59 8.87
CA LEU A 91 18.37 10.98 9.29
C LEU A 91 17.57 11.47 8.09
N LEU A 92 16.29 11.12 8.05
CA LEU A 92 15.35 11.58 7.04
C LEU A 92 14.27 12.41 7.70
N LYS A 93 13.92 13.54 7.10
CA LYS A 93 12.92 14.47 7.64
C LYS A 93 11.84 14.76 6.60
N ALA A 94 10.58 14.66 7.00
CA ALA A 94 9.45 15.08 6.18
C ALA A 94 9.26 16.60 6.23
N GLY A 95 8.70 17.19 5.17
CA GLY A 95 8.56 18.65 5.05
C GLY A 95 7.67 19.28 6.12
N ASN A 96 6.63 18.55 6.55
CA ASN A 96 5.65 19.03 7.52
C ASN A 96 5.92 18.56 8.97
N SER A 97 7.04 17.90 9.25
CA SER A 97 7.25 17.28 10.55
C SER A 97 7.67 18.29 11.62
N ASP A 98 7.20 18.06 12.85
CA ASP A 98 7.63 18.82 14.03
C ASP A 98 9.16 18.84 14.15
N LYS A 99 9.69 19.85 14.84
CA LYS A 99 11.13 19.97 15.13
C LYS A 99 11.59 18.78 15.99
N GLY A 100 11.93 17.67 15.35
CA GLY A 100 12.45 16.45 15.99
C GLY A 100 11.96 15.13 15.36
N ALA A 101 10.85 15.14 14.61
CA ALA A 101 10.33 13.95 13.96
C ALA A 101 11.17 13.59 12.72
N THR A 102 12.18 12.75 12.95
CA THR A 102 13.12 12.24 11.94
C THR A 102 13.13 10.72 11.94
N ILE A 103 13.40 10.13 10.79
CA ILE A 103 13.50 8.69 10.58
C ILE A 103 14.98 8.35 10.38
N SER A 104 15.52 7.55 11.29
CA SER A 104 16.88 7.01 11.17
C SER A 104 16.93 5.93 10.09
N ALA A 105 17.95 5.98 9.22
CA ALA A 105 18.10 5.09 8.08
C ALA A 105 19.60 4.87 7.73
N HIS A 106 19.83 4.13 6.64
CA HIS A 106 21.15 3.71 6.18
C HIS A 106 21.41 4.24 4.77
N LYS A 107 22.46 5.06 4.59
CA LYS A 107 22.88 5.66 3.32
C LYS A 107 23.02 4.58 2.24
N LEU A 108 23.65 3.45 2.58
CA LEU A 108 23.87 2.33 1.64
C LEU A 108 22.55 1.78 1.09
N VAL A 109 21.54 1.58 1.94
CA VAL A 109 20.24 1.04 1.51
C VAL A 109 19.55 2.05 0.60
N LEU A 110 19.47 3.32 1.01
CA LEU A 110 18.81 4.38 0.24
C LEU A 110 19.49 4.60 -1.12
N ALA A 111 20.82 4.69 -1.14
CA ALA A 111 21.62 4.85 -2.35
C ALA A 111 21.51 3.65 -3.31
N SER A 112 21.27 2.44 -2.80
CA SER A 112 21.04 1.25 -3.64
C SER A 112 19.67 1.25 -4.33
N ARG A 113 18.70 1.99 -3.79
CA ARG A 113 17.31 2.01 -4.29
C ARG A 113 16.98 3.24 -5.13
N SER A 114 17.80 4.28 -5.06
CA SER A 114 17.58 5.54 -5.76
C SER A 114 18.92 6.18 -6.15
N VAL A 115 19.11 6.37 -7.45
CA VAL A 115 20.28 7.07 -7.99
C VAL A 115 20.28 8.54 -7.59
N VAL A 116 19.10 9.15 -7.45
CA VAL A 116 18.94 10.53 -6.98
C VAL A 116 19.36 10.66 -5.52
N LEU A 117 18.90 9.78 -4.62
CA LEU A 117 19.31 9.79 -3.22
C LEU A 117 20.81 9.52 -3.06
N LYS A 118 21.37 8.61 -3.87
CA LYS A 118 22.82 8.38 -3.93
C LYS A 118 23.57 9.68 -4.24
N LYS A 119 23.16 10.41 -5.29
CA LYS A 119 23.78 11.69 -5.67
C LYS A 119 23.65 12.75 -4.59
N ILE A 120 22.49 12.86 -3.94
CA ILE A 120 22.26 13.78 -2.82
C ILE A 120 23.27 13.50 -1.71
N MET A 121 23.46 12.22 -1.35
CA MET A 121 24.37 11.79 -0.30
C MET A 121 25.86 11.83 -0.70
N GLU A 122 26.16 11.89 -1.99
CA GLU A 122 27.53 12.00 -2.51
C GLU A 122 27.98 13.46 -2.69
N SER A 123 27.07 14.43 -2.55
CA SER A 123 27.38 15.85 -2.68
C SER A 123 28.38 16.34 -1.63
N ASP A 124 29.22 17.31 -1.99
CA ASP A 124 30.25 17.84 -1.08
C ASP A 124 29.65 18.53 0.15
N GLU A 125 28.47 19.15 -0.01
CA GLU A 125 27.68 19.71 1.09
C GLU A 125 27.28 18.63 2.11
N PHE A 126 26.99 17.42 1.63
CA PHE A 126 26.66 16.24 2.43
C PHE A 126 27.92 15.45 2.86
N LYS A 127 29.13 15.84 2.50
CA LYS A 127 30.37 15.17 2.98
C LYS A 127 31.13 16.02 3.98
N ALA A 128 30.91 17.33 3.98
CA ALA A 128 31.59 18.27 4.86
C ALA A 128 31.08 18.23 6.32
N SER A 129 29.96 17.55 6.61
CA SER A 129 29.40 17.46 7.95
C SER A 129 30.07 16.36 8.79
N SER A 130 30.58 16.72 9.96
CA SER A 130 31.07 15.77 10.96
C SER A 130 29.95 15.16 11.84
N LYS A 131 28.69 15.54 11.61
CA LYS A 131 27.50 15.10 12.34
C LYS A 131 26.62 14.21 11.48
N LEU A 132 25.78 13.40 12.14
CA LEU A 132 24.74 12.62 11.49
C LEU A 132 23.84 13.54 10.64
N GLU A 133 23.79 13.25 9.35
CA GLU A 133 23.25 14.18 8.36
C GLU A 133 21.76 13.96 8.15
N THR A 134 21.06 15.04 7.79
CA THR A 134 19.61 14.99 7.59
C THR A 134 19.24 15.30 6.15
N VAL A 135 18.57 14.36 5.48
CA VAL A 135 17.97 14.57 4.15
C VAL A 135 16.51 14.97 4.34
N THR A 136 16.10 16.10 3.75
CA THR A 136 14.73 16.62 3.89
C THR A 136 13.90 16.32 2.64
N PHE A 137 12.73 15.71 2.84
CA PHE A 137 11.72 15.37 1.83
C PHE A 137 10.56 16.37 1.95
N SER A 138 10.74 17.56 1.40
CA SER A 138 9.85 18.71 1.55
C SER A 138 8.40 18.48 1.11
N GLU A 139 8.20 17.58 0.15
CA GLU A 139 6.94 17.28 -0.51
C GLU A 139 6.13 16.19 0.18
N MET A 140 6.74 15.48 1.14
CA MET A 140 6.13 14.34 1.82
C MET A 140 5.76 14.70 3.25
N LYS A 141 4.66 14.11 3.71
CA LYS A 141 4.29 14.02 5.11
C LYS A 141 5.07 12.91 5.81
N HIS A 142 5.11 12.94 7.14
CA HIS A 142 5.85 11.94 7.92
C HIS A 142 5.44 10.51 7.61
N GLU A 143 4.14 10.22 7.59
CA GLU A 143 3.60 8.87 7.34
C GLU A 143 3.85 8.39 5.90
N GLU A 144 3.85 9.32 4.95
CA GLU A 144 4.18 9.03 3.55
C GLU A 144 5.66 8.71 3.38
N LEU A 145 6.53 9.43 4.10
CA LEU A 145 7.96 9.17 4.13
C LEU A 145 8.27 7.84 4.81
N GLU A 146 7.59 7.50 5.91
CA GLU A 146 7.69 6.17 6.53
C GLU A 146 7.35 5.07 5.53
N ALA A 147 6.23 5.20 4.81
CA ALA A 147 5.83 4.24 3.79
C ALA A 147 6.88 4.07 2.67
N LEU A 148 7.47 5.17 2.21
CA LEU A 148 8.55 5.15 1.21
C LEU A 148 9.79 4.43 1.73
N VAL A 149 10.20 4.75 2.96
CA VAL A 149 11.38 4.16 3.59
C VAL A 149 11.15 2.67 3.82
N GLU A 150 10.00 2.27 4.35
CA GLU A 150 9.64 0.85 4.52
C GLU A 150 9.76 0.06 3.21
N PHE A 151 9.31 0.64 2.09
CA PHE A 151 9.47 0.05 0.77
C PHE A 151 10.95 -0.11 0.37
N MET A 152 11.81 0.87 0.64
CA MET A 152 13.24 0.78 0.31
C MET A 152 13.97 -0.36 1.06
N TYR A 153 13.52 -0.68 2.27
CA TYR A 153 14.02 -1.83 3.03
C TYR A 153 13.35 -3.17 2.66
N CYS A 154 12.39 -3.16 1.74
CA CYS A 154 11.76 -4.38 1.24
C CYS A 154 12.60 -5.03 0.14
N VAL A 155 13.12 -6.24 0.38
CA VAL A 155 14.02 -6.92 -0.57
C VAL A 155 13.25 -7.51 -1.76
N ASP A 156 12.04 -8.00 -1.52
CA ASP A 156 11.15 -8.52 -2.57
C ASP A 156 10.50 -7.41 -3.42
N GLY A 157 10.76 -6.14 -3.08
CA GLY A 157 10.20 -4.99 -3.77
C GLY A 157 8.68 -4.89 -3.59
N CYS A 158 8.15 -5.45 -2.51
CA CYS A 158 6.74 -5.34 -2.16
C CYS A 158 6.50 -4.15 -1.23
N ILE A 159 5.28 -3.61 -1.28
CA ILE A 159 4.77 -2.63 -0.33
C ILE A 159 3.49 -3.18 0.29
N CYS A 160 3.25 -2.90 1.56
CA CYS A 160 1.98 -3.23 2.19
C CYS A 160 0.83 -2.57 1.41
N LEU A 161 -0.17 -3.34 1.00
CA LEU A 161 -1.28 -2.84 0.19
C LEU A 161 -2.05 -1.71 0.89
N GLU A 162 -2.19 -1.77 2.22
CA GLU A 162 -2.86 -0.73 2.99
C GLU A 162 -2.08 0.59 2.96
N SER A 163 -0.77 0.53 3.16
CA SER A 163 0.13 1.68 3.06
C SER A 163 0.13 2.27 1.64
N LEU A 164 0.21 1.39 0.63
CA LEU A 164 0.11 1.80 -0.78
C LEU A 164 -1.21 2.52 -1.04
N LYS A 165 -2.35 1.93 -0.67
CA LYS A 165 -3.68 2.53 -0.87
C LYS A 165 -3.79 3.92 -0.23
N LYS A 166 -3.29 4.05 1.00
CA LYS A 166 -3.39 5.28 1.78
C LYS A 166 -2.54 6.41 1.20
N HIS A 167 -1.37 6.08 0.63
CA HIS A 167 -0.36 7.06 0.23
C HIS A 167 0.01 7.01 -1.26
N VAL A 168 -0.82 6.39 -2.11
CA VAL A 168 -0.45 6.07 -3.51
C VAL A 168 -0.02 7.28 -4.33
N GLY A 169 -0.71 8.43 -4.19
CA GLY A 169 -0.38 9.64 -4.93
C GLY A 169 0.98 10.21 -4.55
N SER A 170 1.22 10.37 -3.24
CA SER A 170 2.48 10.89 -2.71
C SER A 170 3.65 9.94 -3.00
N LEU A 171 3.43 8.63 -2.88
CA LEU A 171 4.42 7.60 -3.23
C LEU A 171 4.72 7.59 -4.73
N TYR A 172 3.71 7.79 -5.59
CA TYR A 172 3.90 7.88 -7.04
C TYR A 172 4.79 9.06 -7.43
N LEU A 173 4.51 10.25 -6.88
CA LEU A 173 5.31 11.46 -7.12
C LEU A 173 6.73 11.33 -6.57
N ALA A 174 6.87 10.78 -5.35
CA ALA A 174 8.19 10.53 -4.76
C ALA A 174 8.98 9.50 -5.59
N ALA A 175 8.33 8.46 -6.08
CA ALA A 175 8.98 7.45 -6.91
C ALA A 175 9.53 8.03 -8.21
N ASP A 176 8.85 9.00 -8.82
CA ASP A 176 9.38 9.69 -10.00
C ASP A 176 10.51 10.66 -9.62
N LYS A 177 10.29 11.51 -8.60
CA LYS A 177 11.27 12.50 -8.14
C LYS A 177 12.61 11.88 -7.72
N TYR A 178 12.56 10.75 -7.02
CA TYR A 178 13.74 10.04 -6.55
C TYR A 178 14.18 8.91 -7.49
N ASP A 179 13.63 8.80 -8.69
CA ASP A 179 13.97 7.78 -9.68
C ASP A 179 13.97 6.35 -9.11
N ILE A 180 12.77 5.89 -8.72
CA ILE A 180 12.47 4.57 -8.19
C ILE A 180 11.42 3.90 -9.09
N PRO A 181 11.80 3.43 -10.30
CA PRO A 181 10.84 3.00 -11.32
C PRO A 181 9.89 1.89 -10.86
N HIS A 182 10.38 0.93 -10.07
CA HIS A 182 9.55 -0.18 -9.58
C HIS A 182 8.42 0.29 -8.66
N LEU A 183 8.68 1.26 -7.77
CA LEU A 183 7.62 1.84 -6.93
C LEU A 183 6.60 2.60 -7.78
N ARG A 184 7.09 3.39 -8.75
CA ARG A 184 6.22 4.13 -9.68
C ARG A 184 5.29 3.18 -10.43
N ASP A 185 5.79 2.03 -10.89
CA ASP A 185 5.01 1.02 -11.59
C ASP A 185 3.96 0.35 -10.69
N LEU A 186 4.29 0.06 -9.44
CA LEU A 186 3.34 -0.46 -8.45
C LEU A 186 2.23 0.54 -8.16
N CYS A 187 2.59 1.81 -7.94
CA CYS A 187 1.63 2.89 -7.74
C CYS A 187 0.74 3.08 -8.98
N ARG A 188 1.31 3.10 -10.19
CA ARG A 188 0.55 3.20 -11.45
C ARG A 188 -0.45 2.07 -11.60
N LYS A 189 -0.02 0.82 -11.40
CA LYS A 189 -0.90 -0.36 -11.47
C LYS A 189 -2.06 -0.21 -10.49
N HIS A 190 -1.78 0.23 -9.27
CA HIS A 190 -2.82 0.42 -8.26
C HIS A 190 -3.80 1.54 -8.64
N LEU A 191 -3.29 2.71 -9.06
CA LEU A 191 -4.11 3.84 -9.52
C LEU A 191 -5.03 3.41 -10.66
N ILE A 192 -4.48 2.77 -11.71
CA ILE A 192 -5.28 2.29 -12.85
C ILE A 192 -6.33 1.26 -12.40
N SER A 193 -5.96 0.30 -11.55
CA SER A 193 -6.89 -0.73 -11.08
C SER A 193 -8.02 -0.20 -10.18
N SER A 194 -7.83 0.97 -9.57
CA SER A 194 -8.79 1.60 -8.66
C SER A 194 -9.56 2.75 -9.29
N LEU A 195 -9.32 3.05 -10.57
CA LEU A 195 -9.99 4.13 -11.29
C LEU A 195 -11.51 3.96 -11.30
N ASN A 196 -12.20 5.04 -10.98
CA ASN A 196 -13.65 5.17 -11.05
C ASN A 196 -14.03 6.66 -11.18
N SER A 197 -15.31 6.98 -11.28
CA SER A 197 -15.78 8.36 -11.49
C SER A 197 -15.38 9.34 -10.38
N SER A 198 -15.22 8.89 -9.13
CA SER A 198 -14.90 9.78 -8.01
C SER A 198 -13.42 10.16 -7.92
N ASN A 199 -12.52 9.36 -8.48
CA ASN A 199 -11.07 9.61 -8.43
C ASN A 199 -10.44 9.93 -9.81
N ALA A 200 -11.18 9.78 -10.91
CA ALA A 200 -10.60 9.92 -12.25
C ALA A 200 -10.02 11.32 -12.53
N LEU A 201 -10.65 12.39 -12.02
CA LEU A 201 -10.15 13.76 -12.19
C LEU A 201 -8.79 13.96 -11.48
N ASN A 202 -8.69 13.53 -10.23
CA ASN A 202 -7.45 13.64 -9.45
C ASN A 202 -6.34 12.78 -10.07
N THR A 203 -6.66 11.58 -10.55
CA THR A 203 -5.69 10.72 -11.24
C THR A 203 -5.25 11.30 -12.57
N PHE A 204 -6.15 11.98 -13.29
CA PHE A 204 -5.84 12.65 -14.55
C PHE A 204 -4.87 13.83 -14.33
N GLU A 205 -5.08 14.61 -13.27
CA GLU A 205 -4.15 15.66 -12.83
C GLU A 205 -2.79 15.09 -12.41
N LEU A 206 -2.79 14.04 -11.59
CA LEU A 206 -1.57 13.35 -11.13
C LEU A 206 -0.72 12.84 -12.30
N ALA A 207 -1.35 12.43 -13.41
CA ALA A 207 -0.69 11.91 -14.59
C ALA A 207 -0.05 13.00 -15.48
N GLN A 208 -0.17 14.29 -15.14
CA GLN A 208 0.40 15.38 -15.94
C GLN A 208 1.85 15.68 -15.56
N ILE A 209 2.23 15.57 -14.29
CA ILE A 209 3.56 15.90 -13.79
C ILE A 209 3.96 14.86 -12.71
N PRO A 210 4.82 13.89 -13.04
CA PRO A 210 5.37 13.61 -14.38
C PRO A 210 4.28 13.23 -15.39
N PHE A 211 4.51 13.51 -16.68
CA PHE A 211 3.58 13.06 -17.70
C PHE A 211 3.67 11.54 -17.86
N ASP A 212 2.58 10.85 -17.56
CA ASP A 212 2.46 9.40 -17.64
C ASP A 212 1.32 9.01 -18.56
N LYS A 213 1.67 8.70 -19.80
CA LYS A 213 0.70 8.42 -20.85
C LYS A 213 -0.27 7.29 -20.47
N ALA A 214 0.21 6.22 -19.84
CA ALA A 214 -0.63 5.08 -19.50
C ALA A 214 -1.66 5.46 -18.42
N LEU A 215 -1.22 6.19 -17.39
CA LEU A 215 -2.10 6.69 -16.33
C LEU A 215 -3.08 7.74 -16.87
N ASN A 216 -2.58 8.66 -17.70
CA ASN A 216 -3.35 9.71 -18.37
C ASN A 216 -4.47 9.11 -19.22
N ASP A 217 -4.15 8.18 -20.12
CA ASP A 217 -5.11 7.58 -21.04
C ASP A 217 -6.19 6.79 -20.30
N ALA A 218 -5.81 6.07 -19.23
CA ALA A 218 -6.75 5.32 -18.39
C ALA A 218 -7.71 6.24 -17.62
N ALA A 219 -7.17 7.31 -17.00
CA ALA A 219 -7.96 8.30 -16.29
C ALA A 219 -8.89 9.05 -17.24
N PHE A 220 -8.38 9.50 -18.39
CA PHE A 220 -9.14 10.20 -19.41
C PHE A 220 -10.27 9.34 -20.00
N THR A 221 -10.01 8.05 -20.25
CA THR A 221 -11.04 7.11 -20.69
C THR A 221 -12.13 6.94 -19.65
N THR A 222 -11.76 6.85 -18.37
CA THR A 222 -12.73 6.78 -17.26
C THR A 222 -13.58 8.03 -17.17
N ILE A 223 -12.99 9.22 -17.35
CA ILE A 223 -13.71 10.51 -17.41
C ILE A 223 -14.69 10.49 -18.59
N LYS A 224 -14.22 10.10 -19.77
CA LYS A 224 -15.03 10.01 -21.00
C LYS A 224 -16.27 9.14 -20.80
N ASN A 225 -16.11 7.98 -20.18
CA ASN A 225 -17.19 7.03 -19.99
C ASN A 225 -18.20 7.46 -18.90
N ASN A 226 -17.83 8.36 -18.00
CA ASN A 226 -18.64 8.74 -16.84
C ASN A 226 -18.97 10.24 -16.76
N ILE A 227 -18.83 10.97 -17.86
CA ILE A 227 -18.89 12.44 -17.84
C ILE A 227 -20.20 13.00 -17.33
N SER A 228 -21.33 12.33 -17.59
CA SER A 228 -22.64 12.81 -17.18
C SER A 228 -22.74 12.86 -15.66
N SER A 229 -22.10 11.93 -14.96
CA SER A 229 -21.99 11.94 -13.50
C SER A 229 -20.93 12.94 -13.03
N ILE A 230 -19.75 12.94 -13.65
CA ILE A 230 -18.62 13.79 -13.25
C ILE A 230 -18.94 15.28 -13.43
N ALA A 231 -19.50 15.69 -14.57
CA ALA A 231 -19.78 17.09 -14.88
C ALA A 231 -20.79 17.74 -13.90
N ASN A 232 -21.62 16.94 -13.25
CA ASN A 232 -22.59 17.40 -12.25
C ASN A 232 -22.02 17.44 -10.82
N SER A 233 -20.79 16.95 -10.62
CA SER A 233 -20.17 16.84 -9.30
C SER A 233 -19.53 18.16 -8.84
N ALA A 234 -19.38 18.34 -7.52
CA ALA A 234 -18.69 19.51 -6.97
C ALA A 234 -17.18 19.48 -7.26
N GLU A 235 -16.62 18.28 -7.30
CA GLU A 235 -15.21 17.99 -7.60
C GLU A 235 -14.86 18.46 -9.01
N PHE A 236 -15.75 18.26 -10.00
CA PHE A 236 -15.51 18.76 -11.35
C PHE A 236 -15.50 20.29 -11.40
N LYS A 237 -16.37 20.97 -10.63
CA LYS A 237 -16.35 22.44 -10.57
C LYS A 237 -15.02 22.97 -10.03
N LEU A 238 -14.50 22.35 -8.97
CA LEU A 238 -13.18 22.68 -8.41
C LEU A 238 -12.06 22.36 -9.39
N PHE A 239 -12.14 21.20 -10.06
CA PHE A 239 -11.19 20.81 -11.09
C PHE A 239 -11.11 21.84 -12.22
N VAL A 240 -12.25 22.35 -12.68
CA VAL A 240 -12.28 23.36 -13.75
C VAL A 240 -11.58 24.66 -13.36
N VAL A 241 -11.75 25.09 -12.11
CA VAL A 241 -11.10 26.29 -11.58
C VAL A 241 -9.58 26.10 -11.49
N ASN A 242 -9.13 24.94 -11.00
CA ASN A 242 -7.70 24.68 -10.78
C ASN A 242 -6.98 24.27 -12.07
N ASN A 243 -7.68 23.63 -13.00
CA ASN A 243 -7.12 23.01 -14.20
C ASN A 243 -7.89 23.39 -15.48
N PRO A 244 -7.91 24.67 -15.88
CA PRO A 244 -8.69 25.14 -17.03
C PRO A 244 -8.25 24.49 -18.35
N TYR A 245 -6.95 24.26 -18.54
CA TYR A 245 -6.42 23.62 -19.75
C TYR A 245 -6.89 22.16 -19.87
N LEU A 246 -6.74 21.37 -18.80
CA LEU A 246 -7.22 19.98 -18.78
C LEU A 246 -8.73 19.89 -18.99
N SER A 247 -9.49 20.86 -18.47
CA SER A 247 -10.93 20.96 -18.66
C SER A 247 -11.32 21.21 -20.12
N VAL A 248 -10.53 22.00 -20.86
CA VAL A 248 -10.71 22.19 -22.31
C VAL A 248 -10.45 20.89 -23.06
N GLU A 249 -9.42 20.13 -22.68
CA GLU A 249 -9.12 18.83 -23.32
C GLU A 249 -10.24 17.81 -23.10
N ILE A 250 -10.78 17.75 -21.87
CA ILE A 250 -11.98 17.00 -21.53
C ILE A 250 -13.14 17.44 -22.44
N MET A 251 -13.44 18.75 -22.50
CA MET A 251 -14.54 19.29 -23.31
C MET A 251 -14.41 18.97 -24.80
N LYS A 252 -13.23 19.13 -25.39
CA LYS A 252 -12.96 18.78 -26.79
C LYS A 252 -13.27 17.30 -27.06
N ALA A 253 -12.85 16.40 -26.18
CA ALA A 253 -13.08 14.97 -26.36
C ALA A 253 -14.56 14.57 -26.30
N PHE A 254 -15.42 15.35 -25.61
CA PHE A 254 -16.87 15.16 -25.67
C PHE A 254 -17.48 15.66 -26.97
N LEU A 255 -17.02 16.80 -27.46
CA LEU A 255 -17.54 17.39 -28.70
C LEU A 255 -17.15 16.59 -29.95
N VAL A 256 -16.03 15.87 -29.90
CA VAL A 256 -15.52 15.03 -31.01
C VAL A 256 -16.14 13.61 -31.01
N GLN A 257 -17.03 13.28 -30.06
CA GLN A 257 -17.82 12.07 -30.23
C GLN A 257 -18.67 12.22 -31.50
N PRO A 258 -18.72 11.22 -32.40
CA PRO A 258 -19.66 11.22 -33.51
C PRO A 258 -21.04 11.19 -32.88
N ASN A 259 -21.59 12.38 -32.70
CA ASN A 259 -22.95 12.60 -32.29
C ASN A 259 -23.82 12.04 -33.41
N ASN A 260 -24.18 10.76 -33.31
CA ASN A 260 -25.30 10.16 -34.02
C ASN A 260 -26.62 10.76 -33.51
N TYR A 261 -26.68 12.09 -33.36
CA TYR A 261 -27.92 12.80 -33.17
C TYR A 261 -28.60 12.85 -34.53
N CYS A 262 -29.54 11.92 -34.73
CA CYS A 262 -30.59 12.10 -35.70
C CYS A 262 -31.27 13.43 -35.40
N CYS A 263 -31.19 14.37 -36.33
CA CYS A 263 -32.00 15.57 -36.34
C CYS A 263 -33.49 15.17 -36.21
N GLY A 264 -34.13 15.44 -35.08
CA GLY A 264 -35.53 15.04 -34.82
C GLY A 264 -36.55 15.62 -35.83
N TYR A 265 -36.15 16.67 -36.56
CA TYR A 265 -36.95 17.27 -37.63
C TYR A 265 -36.68 16.70 -39.03
N CYS A 266 -35.55 16.02 -39.25
CA CYS A 266 -35.11 15.67 -40.60
C CYS A 266 -34.55 14.25 -40.76
N GLY A 267 -34.42 13.48 -39.68
CA GLY A 267 -34.03 12.07 -39.70
C GLY A 267 -32.62 11.78 -40.25
N LYS A 268 -31.81 12.80 -40.55
CA LYS A 268 -30.48 12.65 -41.13
C LYS A 268 -29.40 12.67 -40.06
N TYR A 269 -28.44 11.76 -40.22
CA TYR A 269 -27.17 11.78 -39.50
C TYR A 269 -26.31 12.93 -40.05
N ARG A 270 -25.67 13.70 -39.17
CA ARG A 270 -24.57 14.59 -39.58
C ARG A 270 -23.32 13.73 -39.73
N TYR A 271 -22.94 13.45 -40.97
CA TYR A 271 -21.61 12.92 -41.30
C TYR A 271 -20.58 14.04 -41.30
#